data_AF-A0A2N0MPK1-F1
#
_entry.id   AF-A0A2N0MPK1-F1
#
_cell.length_a   1.000
_cell.length_b   1.000
_cell.length_c   1.000
_cell.angle_alpha   90.00
_cell.angle_beta   90.00
_cell.angle_gamma   90.00
#
_symmetry.space_group_name_H-M   'P 1'
#
loop_
_entity.id
_entity.type
_entity.pdbx_description
1 polymer ?
#
loop_
_entity_poly.entity_id
_entity_poly.type
_entity_poly.pdbx_seq_one_letter_code
_entity_poly.pdbx_strand_id
1 'polypeptide(L)'
;MKVNLQKLSLIMGPAIGVLLLACGGSDSTLALTPTPEAPGTLSTLGVPAAQATVAPVASASGTNITGEVFIRLEDPLDEPEYYCVDVPGAGRGVQLQAALQAHTCKEVEVAEDELFTINHPSHGQLFMKAYDLCLAADSPLADSLLHLENCSDSPLQRFSFAPSGLIQVEGGEDAALCLAVAPGPGTPTGGLSHLRLDLILQNCDDADPARLRWITR
;
A
#
# COMPACT_ATOMS: atom_id res chain seq x y z
N MET A 1 18.73 54.71 8.09
CA MET A 1 19.89 54.76 7.17
C MET A 1 19.48 54.17 5.84
N LYS A 2 19.91 54.81 4.74
CA LYS A 2 19.51 54.55 3.36
C LYS A 2 20.13 53.26 2.80
N VAL A 3 19.28 52.49 2.11
CA VAL A 3 19.45 51.65 0.90
C VAL A 3 20.88 51.30 0.44
N ASN A 4 21.12 50.02 0.16
CA ASN A 4 21.77 49.64 -1.10
C ASN A 4 21.31 48.25 -1.58
N LEU A 5 20.40 48.25 -2.55
CA LEU A 5 20.03 47.09 -3.37
C LEU A 5 20.73 47.30 -4.72
N GLN A 6 21.75 46.52 -5.03
CA GLN A 6 22.41 46.53 -6.34
C GLN A 6 22.60 45.12 -6.90
N LYS A 7 21.86 44.91 -7.99
CA LYS A 7 22.25 44.31 -9.27
C LYS A 7 22.88 42.91 -9.28
N LEU A 8 22.22 41.91 -9.86
CA LEU A 8 22.03 41.64 -11.30
C LEU A 8 23.08 40.62 -11.77
N SER A 9 22.65 39.38 -12.04
CA SER A 9 23.16 38.65 -13.19
C SER A 9 22.12 37.62 -13.64
N LEU A 10 21.43 37.98 -14.72
CA LEU A 10 20.55 37.12 -15.49
C LEU A 10 21.45 36.37 -16.47
N ILE A 11 21.65 35.06 -16.29
CA ILE A 11 22.38 34.24 -17.26
C ILE A 11 21.35 33.63 -18.21
N MET A 12 21.31 34.15 -19.44
CA MET A 12 20.73 33.47 -20.59
C MET A 12 21.74 32.44 -21.13
N GLY A 13 21.28 31.23 -21.46
CA GLY A 13 22.03 30.20 -22.18
C GLY A 13 21.09 29.07 -22.63
N PRO A 14 21.40 28.37 -23.74
CA PRO A 14 20.51 28.36 -24.92
C PRO A 14 19.59 27.14 -25.07
N ALA A 15 18.56 27.36 -25.88
CA ALA A 15 17.67 26.36 -26.45
C ALA A 15 18.40 25.37 -27.36
N ILE A 16 18.23 24.07 -27.08
CA ILE A 16 18.53 22.90 -27.92
C ILE A 16 17.54 21.84 -27.44
N GLY A 17 16.72 21.15 -28.21
CA GLY A 17 16.45 21.06 -29.64
C GLY A 17 15.40 19.95 -29.73
N VAL A 18 14.20 20.26 -30.22
CA VAL A 18 13.13 19.28 -30.39
C VAL A 18 13.52 18.36 -31.56
N LEU A 19 13.83 17.10 -31.25
CA LEU A 19 14.05 16.07 -32.25
C LEU A 19 12.70 15.38 -32.55
N LEU A 20 12.00 15.91 -33.55
CA LEU A 20 10.89 15.21 -34.21
C LEU A 20 11.48 14.10 -35.10
N LEU A 21 11.35 12.84 -34.67
CA LEU A 21 11.42 11.72 -35.60
C LEU A 21 10.03 11.49 -36.19
N ALA A 22 9.85 11.97 -37.43
CA ALA A 22 8.82 11.49 -38.33
C ALA A 22 9.47 10.50 -39.31
N CYS A 23 9.11 9.22 -39.21
CA CYS A 23 9.30 8.28 -40.30
C CYS A 23 7.91 7.81 -40.74
N GLY A 24 7.50 8.32 -41.91
CA GLY A 24 6.42 7.74 -42.68
C GLY A 24 6.86 6.41 -43.30
N GLY A 25 5.90 5.51 -43.42
CA GLY A 25 6.04 4.23 -44.09
C GLY A 25 4.65 3.70 -44.40
N SER A 26 4.12 4.15 -45.53
CA SER A 26 2.95 3.56 -46.17
C SER A 26 3.24 2.11 -46.53
N ASP A 27 2.34 1.20 -46.21
CA ASP A 27 1.96 0.17 -47.20
C ASP A 27 0.57 -0.38 -46.92
N SER A 28 -0.30 -0.09 -47.89
CA SER A 28 -1.59 -0.72 -48.07
C SER A 28 -1.36 -2.02 -48.82
N THR A 29 -1.66 -3.16 -48.21
CA THR A 29 -1.83 -4.41 -48.96
C THR A 29 -3.00 -5.22 -48.39
N LEU A 30 -4.11 -5.11 -49.12
CA LEU A 30 -4.97 -6.19 -49.57
C LEU A 30 -5.50 -7.17 -48.50
N ALA A 31 -6.75 -6.89 -48.14
CA ALA A 31 -7.71 -7.88 -47.67
C ALA A 31 -7.76 -9.09 -48.61
N LEU A 32 -7.58 -10.28 -48.03
CA LEU A 32 -8.12 -11.52 -48.56
C LEU A 32 -8.86 -12.22 -47.41
N THR A 33 -10.17 -12.12 -47.47
CA THR A 33 -11.12 -12.91 -46.69
C THR A 33 -11.03 -14.38 -47.09
N PRO A 34 -10.75 -15.32 -46.18
CA PRO A 34 -11.07 -16.71 -46.41
C PRO A 34 -12.56 -16.97 -46.14
N THR A 35 -13.17 -17.67 -47.09
CA THR A 35 -14.53 -18.22 -47.11
C THR A 35 -14.87 -19.08 -45.88
N PRO A 36 -16.14 -19.11 -45.44
CA PRO A 36 -16.59 -20.02 -44.38
C PRO A 36 -16.74 -21.45 -44.91
N GLU A 37 -15.94 -22.39 -44.40
CA GLU A 37 -16.16 -23.83 -44.58
C GLU A 37 -17.24 -24.36 -43.62
N ALA A 38 -18.01 -25.31 -44.13
CA ALA A 38 -19.18 -25.94 -43.53
C ALA A 38 -18.86 -26.79 -42.28
N PRO A 39 -19.86 -27.05 -41.41
CA PRO A 39 -19.65 -27.78 -40.16
C PRO A 39 -19.47 -29.29 -40.41
N GLY A 40 -18.26 -29.78 -40.18
CA GLY A 40 -17.97 -31.21 -40.05
C GLY A 40 -18.48 -31.75 -38.73
N THR A 41 -19.38 -32.73 -38.80
CA THR A 41 -19.89 -33.53 -37.68
C THR A 41 -18.76 -34.36 -37.05
N LEU A 42 -18.35 -34.02 -35.82
CA LEU A 42 -17.48 -34.88 -35.02
C LEU A 42 -18.29 -35.58 -33.93
N SER A 43 -18.38 -36.90 -34.05
CA SER A 43 -18.97 -37.81 -33.08
C SER A 43 -18.31 -37.67 -31.71
N THR A 44 -19.06 -37.23 -30.71
CA THR A 44 -18.65 -37.21 -29.31
C THR A 44 -18.82 -38.62 -28.73
N LEU A 45 -17.72 -39.36 -28.58
CA LEU A 45 -17.67 -40.51 -27.69
C LEU A 45 -17.75 -40.00 -26.25
N GLY A 46 -18.75 -40.48 -25.51
CA GLY A 46 -19.03 -40.05 -24.14
C GLY A 46 -17.85 -40.31 -23.21
N VAL A 47 -17.37 -39.23 -22.59
CA VAL A 47 -16.54 -39.28 -21.38
C VAL A 47 -17.51 -39.24 -20.20
N PRO A 48 -17.44 -40.18 -19.24
CA PRO A 48 -18.29 -40.11 -18.06
C PRO A 48 -17.92 -38.88 -17.24
N ALA A 49 -18.94 -38.08 -16.91
CA ALA A 49 -18.80 -36.96 -15.99
C ALA A 49 -18.44 -37.48 -14.59
N ALA A 50 -17.15 -37.41 -14.24
CA ALA A 50 -16.74 -37.53 -12.86
C ALA A 50 -17.18 -36.26 -12.13
N GLN A 51 -18.21 -36.36 -11.31
CA GLN A 51 -18.61 -35.32 -10.36
C GLN A 51 -17.46 -35.13 -9.37
N ALA A 52 -16.64 -34.11 -9.59
CA ALA A 52 -15.72 -33.60 -8.58
C ALA A 52 -16.57 -32.94 -7.48
N THR A 53 -16.76 -33.64 -6.37
CA THR A 53 -17.31 -33.07 -5.15
C THR A 53 -16.33 -32.02 -4.63
N VAL A 54 -16.63 -30.74 -4.87
CA VAL A 54 -15.90 -29.63 -4.28
C VAL A 54 -16.23 -29.63 -2.79
N ALA A 55 -15.25 -29.99 -1.95
CA ALA A 55 -15.38 -29.85 -0.51
C ALA A 55 -15.57 -28.36 -0.19
N PRO A 56 -16.43 -27.99 0.78
CA PRO A 56 -16.53 -26.61 1.21
C PRO A 56 -15.18 -26.19 1.80
N VAL A 57 -14.55 -25.20 1.18
CA VAL A 57 -13.40 -24.50 1.77
C VAL A 57 -13.94 -23.82 3.02
N ALA A 58 -13.55 -24.31 4.19
CA ALA A 58 -13.87 -23.67 5.45
C ALA A 58 -13.34 -22.24 5.39
N SER A 59 -14.23 -21.26 5.47
CA SER A 59 -13.86 -19.86 5.71
C SER A 59 -13.00 -19.84 6.97
N ALA A 60 -11.75 -19.41 6.83
CA ALA A 60 -10.89 -19.18 7.97
C ALA A 60 -11.59 -18.16 8.87
N SER A 61 -12.02 -18.61 10.04
CA SER A 61 -12.56 -17.75 11.08
C SER A 61 -11.53 -16.68 11.41
N GLY A 62 -11.83 -15.43 11.05
CA GLY A 62 -11.00 -14.29 11.45
C GLY A 62 -10.83 -14.31 12.96
N THR A 63 -9.59 -14.31 13.42
CA THR A 63 -9.28 -14.17 14.85
C THR A 63 -9.91 -12.86 15.31
N ASN A 64 -10.87 -12.96 16.23
CA ASN A 64 -11.46 -11.79 16.88
C ASN A 64 -10.43 -11.26 17.89
N ILE A 65 -9.48 -10.46 17.40
CA ILE A 65 -8.49 -9.76 18.22
C ILE A 65 -9.27 -8.72 19.04
N THR A 66 -9.61 -9.06 20.29
CA THR A 66 -10.28 -8.12 21.18
C THR A 66 -9.24 -7.29 21.90
N GLY A 67 -8.98 -6.07 21.42
CA GLY A 67 -8.05 -5.14 22.05
C GLY A 67 -7.34 -4.22 21.06
N GLU A 68 -6.61 -3.25 21.62
CA GLU A 68 -5.67 -2.42 20.89
C GLU A 68 -4.35 -3.20 20.74
N VAL A 69 -3.78 -3.22 19.54
CA VAL A 69 -2.57 -3.96 19.19
C VAL A 69 -1.60 -3.09 18.42
N PHE A 70 -0.32 -3.45 18.49
CA PHE A 70 0.67 -2.93 17.55
C PHE A 70 0.55 -3.64 16.21
N ILE A 71 0.71 -2.90 15.11
CA ILE A 71 0.99 -3.46 13.79
C ILE A 71 2.50 -3.30 13.55
N ARG A 72 3.25 -4.36 13.85
CA ARG A 72 4.71 -4.36 13.85
C ARG A 72 5.25 -5.08 12.62
N LEU A 73 6.22 -4.49 11.94
CA LEU A 73 6.93 -5.16 10.85
C LEU A 73 7.63 -6.41 11.38
N GLU A 74 7.47 -7.54 10.69
CA GLU A 74 8.03 -8.82 11.10
C GLU A 74 9.56 -8.79 11.11
N ASP A 75 10.16 -8.22 10.06
CA ASP A 75 11.59 -7.99 9.93
C ASP A 75 11.97 -6.67 10.63
N PRO A 76 13.04 -6.63 11.46
CA PRO A 76 13.48 -5.39 12.10
C PRO A 76 14.11 -4.39 11.13
N LEU A 77 14.50 -4.82 9.93
CA LEU A 77 15.34 -4.07 8.99
C LEU A 77 16.60 -3.54 9.68
N ASP A 78 16.74 -2.22 9.79
CA ASP A 78 17.85 -1.51 10.45
C ASP A 78 17.50 -0.97 11.85
N GLU A 79 16.33 -1.33 12.39
CA GLU A 79 15.84 -0.92 13.70
C GLU A 79 15.71 -2.14 14.63
N PRO A 80 16.66 -2.39 15.55
CA PRO A 80 16.63 -3.54 16.45
C PRO A 80 15.41 -3.58 17.39
N GLU A 81 14.75 -2.44 17.63
CA GLU A 81 13.49 -2.34 18.39
C GLU A 81 12.25 -2.51 17.49
N TYR A 82 12.46 -2.81 16.20
CA TYR A 82 11.48 -2.98 15.14
C TYR A 82 10.67 -1.72 14.80
N TYR A 83 10.04 -1.76 13.64
CA TYR A 83 9.13 -0.71 13.18
C TYR A 83 7.66 -1.06 13.46
N CYS A 84 6.91 -0.12 13.99
CA CYS A 84 5.46 -0.14 14.18
C CYS A 84 4.80 0.91 13.29
N VAL A 85 3.56 0.66 12.86
CA VAL A 85 2.73 1.68 12.22
C VAL A 85 2.45 2.79 13.23
N ASP A 86 2.80 4.03 12.89
CA ASP A 86 2.86 5.16 13.81
C ASP A 86 2.26 6.43 13.19
N VAL A 87 1.61 7.23 14.03
CA VAL A 87 1.20 8.59 13.68
C VAL A 87 2.31 9.58 14.05
N PRO A 88 2.79 10.43 13.13
CA PRO A 88 3.89 11.33 13.43
C PRO A 88 3.67 12.25 14.63
N GLY A 89 4.63 12.27 15.54
CA GLY A 89 4.59 13.06 16.77
C GLY A 89 4.45 12.18 17.99
N ALA A 90 4.12 12.78 19.13
CA ALA A 90 3.81 12.08 20.38
C ALA A 90 3.04 13.00 21.33
N GLY A 91 2.13 12.44 22.13
CA GLY A 91 1.33 13.18 23.12
C GLY A 91 0.62 14.39 22.51
N ARG A 92 0.84 15.59 23.07
CA ARG A 92 0.23 16.83 22.54
C ARG A 92 0.76 17.29 21.17
N GLY A 93 1.83 16.67 20.69
CA GLY A 93 2.47 16.98 19.41
C GLY A 93 2.11 16.02 18.28
N VAL A 94 1.13 15.13 18.47
CA VAL A 94 0.68 14.22 17.42
C VAL A 94 0.12 15.00 16.23
N GLN A 95 0.45 14.56 15.02
CA GLN A 95 0.12 15.22 13.75
C GLN A 95 -0.89 14.37 12.98
N LEU A 96 -2.15 14.42 13.39
CA LEU A 96 -3.22 13.57 12.84
C LEU A 96 -3.48 13.78 11.34
N GLN A 97 -3.06 14.91 10.77
CA GLN A 97 -3.20 15.22 9.34
C GLN A 97 -1.98 14.80 8.51
N ALA A 98 -0.89 14.37 9.15
CA ALA A 98 0.28 13.88 8.44
C ALA A 98 0.03 12.45 7.92
N ALA A 99 0.80 12.04 6.91
CA ALA A 99 0.83 10.64 6.51
C ALA A 99 1.40 9.81 7.65
N LEU A 100 0.85 8.61 7.86
CA LEU A 100 1.43 7.66 8.80
C LEU A 100 2.82 7.24 8.35
N GLN A 101 3.60 6.77 9.30
CA GLN A 101 4.95 6.30 9.11
C GLN A 101 5.13 4.93 9.75
N ALA A 102 6.22 4.28 9.42
CA ALA A 102 6.76 3.20 10.21
C ALA A 102 7.81 3.80 11.15
N HIS A 103 7.66 3.66 12.45
CA HIS A 103 8.58 4.23 13.44
C HIS A 103 9.03 3.16 14.44
N THR A 104 10.19 3.35 15.08
CA THR A 104 10.62 2.50 16.20
C THR A 104 9.47 2.30 17.20
N CYS A 105 9.12 1.04 17.45
CA CYS A 105 8.01 0.67 18.33
C CYS A 105 8.20 1.23 19.75
N LYS A 106 7.13 1.76 20.33
CA LYS A 106 7.09 2.32 21.68
C LYS A 106 6.68 1.29 22.73
N GLU A 107 6.96 1.63 23.98
CA GLU A 107 6.38 0.93 25.14
C GLU A 107 4.88 1.24 25.22
N VAL A 108 4.08 0.23 25.58
CA VAL A 108 2.61 0.28 25.50
C VAL A 108 1.99 1.44 26.29
N GLU A 109 2.62 1.87 27.39
CA GLU A 109 2.14 2.98 28.24
C GLU A 109 2.17 4.35 27.55
N VAL A 110 2.91 4.49 26.45
CA VAL A 110 3.11 5.75 25.72
C VAL A 110 2.84 5.62 24.21
N ALA A 111 2.25 4.51 23.79
CA ALA A 111 2.08 4.13 22.38
C ALA A 111 0.67 4.43 21.82
N GLU A 112 -0.05 5.41 22.36
CA GLU A 112 -1.42 5.75 21.86
C GLU A 112 -1.46 6.02 20.34
N ASP A 113 -0.33 6.47 19.78
CA ASP A 113 -0.11 6.75 18.35
C ASP A 113 0.35 5.55 17.51
N GLU A 114 0.51 4.36 18.11
CA GLU A 114 0.89 3.11 17.42
C GLU A 114 -0.13 1.96 17.64
N LEU A 115 -1.20 2.24 18.39
CA LEU A 115 -2.18 1.25 18.81
C LEU A 115 -3.43 1.27 17.94
N PHE A 116 -3.74 0.12 17.35
CA PHE A 116 -4.89 -0.08 16.45
C PHE A 116 -5.83 -1.16 16.98
N THR A 117 -7.13 -0.97 16.76
CA THR A 117 -8.14 -2.00 16.87
C THR A 117 -8.46 -2.52 15.47
N ILE A 118 -8.34 -3.83 15.27
CA ILE A 118 -8.58 -4.48 13.97
C ILE A 118 -10.06 -4.86 13.86
N ASN A 119 -10.62 -4.73 12.66
CA ASN A 119 -12.03 -5.01 12.37
C ASN A 119 -13.01 -4.16 13.20
N HIS A 120 -12.63 -2.90 13.44
CA HIS A 120 -13.45 -1.92 14.15
C HIS A 120 -13.37 -0.56 13.42
N PRO A 121 -14.46 0.24 13.38
CA PRO A 121 -15.82 -0.09 13.80
C PRO A 121 -16.51 -1.13 12.90
N SER A 122 -15.97 -1.38 11.70
CA SER A 122 -16.46 -2.39 10.76
C SER A 122 -15.36 -3.38 10.38
N HIS A 123 -15.76 -4.53 9.83
CA HIS A 123 -14.83 -5.51 9.28
C HIS A 123 -13.86 -4.86 8.28
N GLY A 124 -12.59 -5.24 8.37
CA GLY A 124 -11.50 -4.72 7.53
C GLY A 124 -10.97 -3.34 7.94
N GLN A 125 -11.54 -2.66 8.93
CA GLN A 125 -11.00 -1.37 9.36
C GLN A 125 -9.88 -1.53 10.39
N LEU A 126 -8.91 -0.62 10.30
CA LEU A 126 -7.87 -0.39 11.30
C LEU A 126 -8.19 0.93 12.01
N PHE A 127 -8.61 0.85 13.28
CA PHE A 127 -9.13 1.98 14.03
C PHE A 127 -8.22 2.37 15.18
N MET A 128 -7.93 3.67 15.31
CA MET A 128 -7.18 4.21 16.44
C MET A 128 -8.14 4.81 17.46
N LYS A 129 -8.35 4.09 18.56
CA LYS A 129 -9.29 4.49 19.62
C LYS A 129 -8.89 5.78 20.32
N ALA A 130 -7.59 6.06 20.46
CA ALA A 130 -7.10 7.31 21.03
C ALA A 130 -7.58 8.56 20.25
N TYR A 131 -7.85 8.41 18.95
CA TYR A 131 -8.16 9.53 18.06
C TYR A 131 -9.55 9.46 17.43
N ASP A 132 -10.25 8.34 17.57
CA ASP A 132 -11.55 8.08 16.93
C ASP A 132 -11.49 8.17 15.39
N LEU A 133 -10.41 7.64 14.80
CA LEU A 133 -10.13 7.70 13.36
C LEU A 133 -9.75 6.32 12.81
N CYS A 134 -9.97 6.14 11.52
CA CYS A 134 -9.62 4.93 10.77
C CYS A 134 -8.45 5.20 9.83
N LEU A 135 -7.59 4.20 9.64
CA LEU A 135 -6.59 4.21 8.58
C LEU A 135 -7.28 4.23 7.21
N ALA A 136 -6.80 5.10 6.33
CA ALA A 136 -7.24 5.21 4.94
C ALA A 136 -6.03 5.31 4.02
N ALA A 137 -6.08 4.66 2.87
CA ALA A 137 -5.20 4.99 1.76
C ALA A 137 -5.70 6.25 1.02
N ASP A 138 -4.79 7.10 0.56
CA ASP A 138 -5.14 8.27 -0.26
C ASP A 138 -5.74 7.88 -1.61
N SER A 139 -5.23 6.80 -2.19
CA SER A 139 -5.60 6.33 -3.51
C SER A 139 -5.42 4.82 -3.67
N PRO A 140 -6.09 4.18 -4.64
CA PRO A 140 -5.94 2.76 -4.94
C PRO A 140 -4.71 2.47 -5.81
N LEU A 141 -3.60 3.18 -5.61
CA LEU A 141 -2.40 3.10 -6.44
C LEU A 141 -1.18 2.73 -5.60
N ALA A 142 -0.18 2.12 -6.25
CA ALA A 142 1.14 1.94 -5.65
C ALA A 142 1.76 3.30 -5.29
N ASP A 143 2.61 3.30 -4.27
CA ASP A 143 3.24 4.45 -3.63
C ASP A 143 2.24 5.44 -2.98
N SER A 144 0.96 5.08 -2.88
CA SER A 144 -0.03 5.86 -2.13
C SER A 144 0.34 5.93 -0.66
N LEU A 145 0.18 7.12 -0.08
CA LEU A 145 0.32 7.34 1.36
C LEU A 145 -0.92 6.86 2.11
N LEU A 146 -0.77 6.73 3.43
CA LEU A 146 -1.81 6.34 4.36
C LEU A 146 -2.03 7.49 5.36
N HIS A 147 -3.29 7.80 5.65
CA HIS A 147 -3.69 8.86 6.57
C HIS A 147 -4.76 8.38 7.54
N LEU A 148 -4.96 9.14 8.62
CA LEU A 148 -6.13 8.96 9.49
C LEU A 148 -7.29 9.82 8.98
N GLU A 149 -8.45 9.18 8.84
CA GLU A 149 -9.68 9.80 8.36
C GLU A 149 -10.86 9.41 9.24
N ASN A 150 -11.96 10.14 9.14
CA ASN A 150 -13.22 9.70 9.72
C ASN A 150 -13.58 8.31 9.17
N CYS A 151 -13.96 7.40 10.06
CA CYS A 151 -14.36 6.06 9.67
C CYS A 151 -15.58 6.10 8.73
N SER A 152 -15.48 5.38 7.62
CA SER A 152 -16.51 5.33 6.57
C SER A 152 -16.56 3.95 5.90
N ASP A 153 -17.46 3.78 4.93
CA ASP A 153 -17.55 2.58 4.10
C ASP A 153 -16.67 2.62 2.84
N SER A 154 -15.69 3.53 2.80
CA SER A 154 -14.72 3.60 1.70
C SER A 154 -13.92 2.29 1.59
N PRO A 155 -13.76 1.72 0.38
CA PRO A 155 -12.85 0.59 0.13
C PRO A 155 -11.39 0.91 0.49
N LEU A 156 -10.99 2.19 0.45
CA LEU A 156 -9.65 2.62 0.84
C LEU A 156 -9.42 2.57 2.37
N GLN A 157 -10.46 2.29 3.15
CA GLN A 157 -10.41 2.02 4.59
C GLN A 157 -10.70 0.54 4.90
N ARG A 158 -10.62 -0.36 3.91
CA ARG A 158 -10.87 -1.79 4.10
C ARG A 158 -9.60 -2.56 3.79
N PHE A 159 -9.17 -3.34 4.75
CA PHE A 159 -7.94 -4.11 4.72
C PHE A 159 -8.21 -5.58 5.04
N SER A 160 -7.63 -6.47 4.26
CA SER A 160 -7.60 -7.90 4.54
C SER A 160 -6.26 -8.29 5.16
N PHE A 161 -6.29 -9.23 6.10
CA PHE A 161 -5.12 -9.68 6.86
C PHE A 161 -4.83 -11.13 6.48
N ALA A 162 -3.78 -11.34 5.69
CA ALA A 162 -3.39 -12.68 5.27
C ALA A 162 -2.58 -13.39 6.37
N PRO A 163 -2.69 -14.72 6.51
CA PRO A 163 -1.83 -15.50 7.42
C PRO A 163 -0.33 -15.36 7.15
N SER A 164 0.05 -14.88 5.96
CA SER A 164 1.43 -14.57 5.57
C SER A 164 1.95 -13.23 6.15
N GLY A 165 1.13 -12.48 6.87
CA GLY A 165 1.46 -11.15 7.40
C GLY A 165 1.20 -10.00 6.43
N LEU A 166 0.70 -10.27 5.22
CA LEU A 166 0.32 -9.21 4.27
C LEU A 166 -0.98 -8.54 4.72
N ILE A 167 -1.00 -7.20 4.68
CA ILE A 167 -2.18 -6.38 4.92
C ILE A 167 -2.55 -5.71 3.60
N GLN A 168 -3.66 -6.10 2.96
CA GLN A 168 -4.02 -5.64 1.61
C GLN A 168 -5.23 -4.72 1.63
N VAL A 169 -5.20 -3.61 0.89
CA VAL A 169 -6.35 -2.70 0.76
C VAL A 169 -7.36 -3.22 -0.28
N GLU A 170 -8.66 -3.13 0.00
CA GLU A 170 -9.74 -3.66 -0.87
C GLU A 170 -10.09 -2.73 -2.06
N GLY A 171 -9.30 -1.68 -2.32
CA GLY A 171 -9.55 -0.69 -3.38
C GLY A 171 -8.68 -0.79 -4.64
N GLY A 172 -7.66 -1.66 -4.68
CA GLY A 172 -6.69 -1.71 -5.78
C GLY A 172 -7.32 -2.11 -7.12
N GLU A 173 -7.11 -1.29 -8.16
CA GLU A 173 -7.51 -1.61 -9.53
C GLU A 173 -6.43 -2.51 -10.16
N ASP A 174 -6.77 -3.76 -10.41
CA ASP A 174 -5.99 -4.82 -11.10
C ASP A 174 -4.76 -5.42 -10.39
N ALA A 175 -4.16 -4.76 -9.38
CA ALA A 175 -3.06 -5.30 -8.58
C ALA A 175 -3.38 -5.36 -7.08
N ALA A 176 -2.96 -6.43 -6.42
CA ALA A 176 -3.05 -6.52 -4.96
C ALA A 176 -2.07 -5.50 -4.34
N LEU A 177 -2.61 -4.51 -3.61
CA LEU A 177 -1.81 -3.50 -2.94
C LEU A 177 -1.70 -3.80 -1.45
N CYS A 178 -0.46 -3.89 -0.97
CA CYS A 178 -0.11 -4.21 0.41
C CYS A 178 0.42 -2.99 1.15
N LEU A 179 0.10 -2.89 2.44
CA LEU A 179 0.77 -1.99 3.37
C LEU A 179 2.26 -2.33 3.44
N ALA A 180 3.10 -1.33 3.24
CA ALA A 180 4.52 -1.51 3.06
C ALA A 180 5.33 -0.42 3.76
N VAL A 181 6.54 -0.78 4.20
CA VAL A 181 7.57 0.19 4.55
C VAL A 181 8.36 0.58 3.32
N ALA A 182 8.40 1.87 2.99
CA ALA A 182 9.06 2.39 1.79
C ALA A 182 10.55 1.99 1.74
N PRO A 183 11.11 1.73 0.54
CA PRO A 183 12.52 1.36 0.39
C PRO A 183 13.50 2.41 0.93
N GLY A 184 14.63 1.94 1.47
CA GLY A 184 15.71 2.80 1.97
C GLY A 184 16.06 2.54 3.44
N PRO A 185 17.08 3.23 3.95
CA PRO A 185 17.45 3.19 5.36
C PRO A 185 16.53 4.07 6.21
N GLY A 186 16.38 3.73 7.48
CA GLY A 186 15.67 4.52 8.47
C GLY A 186 16.29 5.91 8.64
N THR A 187 15.42 6.91 8.81
CA THR A 187 15.81 8.27 9.12
C THR A 187 15.84 8.46 10.64
N PRO A 188 16.98 8.84 11.24
CA PRO A 188 17.05 9.10 12.68
C PRO A 188 16.17 10.28 13.10
N THR A 189 15.41 10.10 14.16
CA THR A 189 14.51 11.13 14.74
C THR A 189 14.88 11.47 16.19
N GLY A 190 15.91 10.84 16.75
CA GLY A 190 16.41 11.05 18.11
C GLY A 190 17.13 9.80 18.63
N GLY A 191 17.47 9.75 19.92
CA GLY A 191 17.87 8.51 20.60
C GLY A 191 19.07 7.74 20.01
N LEU A 192 19.30 6.52 20.51
CA LEU A 192 20.23 5.55 19.91
C LEU A 192 19.52 4.62 18.91
N SER A 193 18.20 4.50 19.06
CA SER A 193 17.30 3.59 18.36
C SER A 193 15.94 4.30 18.33
N HIS A 194 15.70 5.01 17.23
CA HIS A 194 14.59 5.96 17.03
C HIS A 194 14.61 6.37 15.56
N LEU A 195 14.31 5.40 14.70
CA LEU A 195 14.28 5.53 13.26
C LEU A 195 12.83 5.63 12.76
N ARG A 196 12.68 6.26 11.61
CA ARG A 196 11.43 6.27 10.85
C ARG A 196 11.65 5.94 9.38
N LEU A 197 10.62 5.38 8.76
CA LEU A 197 10.48 5.17 7.33
C LEU A 197 9.07 5.57 6.90
N ASP A 198 8.91 5.92 5.63
CA ASP A 198 7.58 6.21 5.09
C ASP A 198 6.75 4.93 5.02
N LEU A 199 5.45 5.04 5.31
CA LEU A 199 4.47 3.98 5.15
C LEU A 199 3.68 4.22 3.87
N ILE A 200 3.65 3.23 2.98
CA ILE A 200 3.07 3.35 1.65
C ILE A 200 2.27 2.10 1.28
N LEU A 201 1.51 2.18 0.19
CA LEU A 201 1.02 1.00 -0.52
C LEU A 201 2.03 0.56 -1.58
N GLN A 202 2.28 -0.73 -1.70
CA GLN A 202 3.05 -1.31 -2.83
C GLN A 202 2.35 -2.53 -3.41
N ASN A 203 2.70 -2.89 -4.65
CA ASN A 203 2.25 -4.16 -5.21
C ASN A 203 2.79 -5.32 -4.33
N CYS A 204 1.87 -6.14 -3.83
CA CYS A 204 2.18 -7.27 -2.95
C CYS A 204 3.18 -8.26 -3.57
N ASP A 205 3.16 -8.42 -4.90
CA ASP A 205 3.98 -9.40 -5.61
C ASP A 205 5.38 -8.89 -5.97
N ASP A 206 5.56 -7.57 -6.03
CA ASP A 206 6.82 -6.94 -6.49
C ASP A 206 7.72 -6.49 -5.34
N ALA A 207 7.14 -6.18 -4.18
CA ALA A 207 7.87 -5.60 -3.06
C ALA A 207 8.61 -6.64 -2.21
N ASP A 208 9.67 -6.18 -1.54
CA ASP A 208 10.50 -7.00 -0.66
C ASP A 208 9.64 -7.55 0.50
N PRO A 209 9.55 -8.88 0.69
CA PRO A 209 8.80 -9.48 1.79
C PRO A 209 9.20 -8.95 3.18
N ALA A 210 10.46 -8.55 3.37
CA ALA A 210 10.92 -7.95 4.63
C ALA A 210 10.22 -6.62 4.96
N ARG A 211 9.61 -5.97 3.96
CA ARG A 211 8.94 -4.66 4.08
C ARG A 211 7.42 -4.74 4.06
N LEU A 212 6.86 -5.92 3.84
CA LEU A 212 5.43 -6.14 3.64
C LEU A 212 4.76 -7.01 4.70
N ARG A 213 5.54 -7.73 5.51
CA ARG A 213 4.99 -8.68 6.47
C ARG A 213 4.87 -8.05 7.84
N TRP A 214 3.65 -8.05 8.35
CA TRP A 214 3.29 -7.48 9.62
C TRP A 214 2.82 -8.56 10.58
N ILE A 215 3.09 -8.37 11.85
CA ILE A 215 2.50 -9.14 12.94
C ILE A 215 1.74 -8.22 13.88
N THR A 216 0.68 -8.74 14.48
CA THR A 216 -0.05 -8.07 15.55
C THR A 216 0.57 -8.43 16.89
N ARG A 217 0.89 -7.44 17.73
CA ARG A 217 1.47 -7.68 19.06
C ARG A 217 0.70 -7.01 20.19
#